data_AF-A0AAD6WDB3-F1
#
_entry.id   AF-A0AAD6WDB3-F1
#
_cell.length_a   1.000
_cell.length_b   1.000
_cell.length_c   1.000
_cell.angle_alpha   90.00
_cell.angle_beta   90.00
_cell.angle_gamma   90.00
#
_symmetry.space_group_name_H-M   'P 1'
#
loop_
_entity.id
_entity.type
_entity.pdbx_description
1 polymer ?
#
loop_
_entity_poly.entity_id
_entity_poly.type
_entity_poly.pdbx_seq_one_letter_code
_entity_poly.pdbx_strand_id
1 'polypeptide(L)'
;MAFTVTMLSWNVIEFQHQIAVAGELEHALEAIKWGTDYFIKAHTSPNVLWAEVGDGDTDHYCWQRPEDMTTSRQAYKIDENNPGSDLAGETTAAMAAASIVFKGTNPHYSHLLLHHAQQLFEFGDKYRGKYDESMGVVKSYYASVSGYEDELLWGAMWLYKATGDDKYLEYVIGNAHCLGGIGWAMTEFSWDVKYAGLQIMASKVKASKPFQLSLYASSSKTGILVLEIFIGFCF
;
A
#
# COMPACT_ATOMS: atom_id res chain seq x y z
N MET A 1 2.15 -7.26 7.28
CA MET A 1 0.93 -7.90 6.77
C MET A 1 0.36 -7.20 5.53
N ALA A 2 0.11 -5.88 5.58
CA ALA A 2 -0.45 -5.11 4.45
C ALA A 2 0.33 -5.32 3.14
N PHE A 3 1.66 -5.14 3.16
CA PHE A 3 2.53 -5.41 2.00
C PHE A 3 2.32 -6.79 1.37
N THR A 4 2.21 -7.84 2.19
CA THR A 4 1.94 -9.20 1.72
C THR A 4 0.62 -9.30 0.95
N VAL A 5 -0.44 -8.67 1.48
CA VAL A 5 -1.76 -8.67 0.82
C VAL A 5 -1.73 -7.85 -0.47
N THR A 6 -1.02 -6.72 -0.49
CA THR A 6 -0.77 -5.95 -1.71
C THR A 6 -0.09 -6.82 -2.77
N MET A 7 0.95 -7.55 -2.40
CA MET A 7 1.71 -8.40 -3.33
C MET A 7 0.91 -9.61 -3.81
N LEU A 8 0.17 -10.29 -2.94
CA LEU A 8 -0.75 -11.37 -3.35
C LEU A 8 -1.79 -10.84 -4.33
N SER A 9 -2.37 -9.68 -4.05
CA SER A 9 -3.34 -9.04 -4.94
C SER A 9 -2.72 -8.64 -6.28
N TRP A 10 -1.52 -8.07 -6.27
CA TRP A 10 -0.81 -7.71 -7.50
C TRP A 10 -0.51 -8.95 -8.35
N ASN A 11 -0.06 -10.04 -7.74
CA ASN A 11 0.17 -11.31 -8.45
C ASN A 11 -1.11 -11.84 -9.10
N VAL A 12 -2.24 -11.82 -8.39
CA VAL A 12 -3.53 -12.24 -8.98
C VAL A 12 -3.92 -11.32 -10.13
N ILE A 13 -3.70 -10.00 -10.03
CA ILE A 13 -4.02 -9.06 -11.12
C ILE A 13 -3.19 -9.32 -12.38
N GLU A 14 -1.89 -9.63 -12.25
CA GLU A 14 -0.99 -9.80 -13.39
C GLU A 14 -1.03 -11.23 -13.96
N PHE A 15 -1.21 -12.24 -13.11
CA PHE A 15 -1.00 -13.65 -13.44
C PHE A 15 -2.21 -14.53 -13.15
N GLN A 16 -3.42 -13.96 -13.11
CA GLN A 16 -4.66 -14.69 -12.79
C GLN A 16 -4.80 -16.00 -13.56
N HIS A 17 -4.52 -15.97 -14.88
CA HIS A 17 -4.66 -17.14 -15.74
C HIS A 17 -3.68 -18.25 -15.36
N GLN A 18 -2.41 -17.91 -15.10
CA GLN A 18 -1.38 -18.87 -14.71
C GLN A 18 -1.69 -19.49 -13.34
N ILE A 19 -2.15 -18.68 -12.38
CA ILE A 19 -2.57 -19.14 -11.07
C ILE A 19 -3.80 -20.07 -11.18
N ALA A 20 -4.75 -19.74 -12.06
CA ALA A 20 -5.92 -20.58 -12.32
C ALA A 20 -5.55 -21.93 -12.97
N VAL A 21 -4.64 -21.93 -13.95
CA VAL A 21 -4.14 -23.16 -14.58
C VAL A 21 -3.41 -24.05 -13.57
N ALA A 22 -2.74 -23.45 -12.58
CA ALA A 22 -2.12 -24.19 -11.48
C ALA A 22 -3.13 -24.75 -10.45
N GLY A 23 -4.42 -24.37 -10.52
CA GLY A 23 -5.45 -24.78 -9.56
C GLY A 23 -5.47 -23.96 -8.27
N GLU A 24 -4.69 -22.87 -8.18
CA GLU A 24 -4.45 -22.13 -6.93
C GLU A 24 -5.24 -20.81 -6.82
N LEU A 25 -6.08 -20.50 -7.81
CA LEU A 25 -6.77 -19.20 -7.84
C LEU A 25 -7.72 -19.04 -6.64
N GLU A 26 -8.47 -20.07 -6.28
CA GLU A 26 -9.39 -20.01 -5.15
C GLU A 26 -8.64 -19.79 -3.82
N HIS A 27 -7.54 -20.52 -3.60
CA HIS A 27 -6.68 -20.34 -2.43
C HIS A 27 -6.04 -18.95 -2.38
N ALA A 28 -5.60 -18.41 -3.52
CA ALA A 28 -5.09 -17.05 -3.59
C ALA A 28 -6.17 -16.00 -3.22
N LEU A 29 -7.40 -16.17 -3.72
CA LEU A 29 -8.52 -15.29 -3.36
C LEU A 29 -8.87 -15.40 -1.87
N GLU A 30 -8.88 -16.61 -1.31
CA GLU A 30 -9.13 -16.83 0.12
C GLU A 30 -8.05 -16.16 0.98
N ALA A 31 -6.77 -16.31 0.63
CA ALA A 31 -5.65 -15.69 1.35
C ALA A 31 -5.73 -14.16 1.34
N ILE A 32 -6.04 -13.55 0.18
CA ILE A 32 -6.23 -12.10 0.07
C ILE A 32 -7.42 -11.68 0.95
N LYS A 33 -8.55 -12.38 0.83
CA LYS A 33 -9.78 -12.06 1.58
C LYS A 33 -9.55 -12.15 3.09
N TRP A 34 -8.79 -13.13 3.56
CA TRP A 34 -8.47 -13.27 4.99
C TRP A 34 -7.74 -12.04 5.53
N GLY A 35 -6.75 -11.56 4.79
CA GLY A 35 -6.02 -10.34 5.13
C GLY A 35 -6.90 -9.09 5.09
N THR A 36 -7.72 -8.94 4.05
CA THR A 36 -8.57 -7.75 3.94
C THR A 36 -9.77 -7.75 4.89
N ASP A 37 -10.31 -8.92 5.26
CA ASP A 37 -11.31 -9.03 6.33
C ASP A 37 -10.75 -8.57 7.67
N TYR A 38 -9.47 -8.85 7.94
CA TYR A 38 -8.77 -8.31 9.10
C TYR A 38 -8.61 -6.79 9.00
N PHE A 39 -8.21 -6.24 7.85
CA PHE A 39 -8.08 -4.78 7.68
C PHE A 39 -9.39 -4.03 7.84
N ILE A 40 -10.52 -4.58 7.37
CA ILE A 40 -11.86 -4.00 7.60
C ILE A 40 -12.15 -3.90 9.10
N LYS A 41 -11.81 -4.94 9.88
CA LYS A 41 -12.00 -4.93 11.35
C LYS A 41 -11.02 -3.97 12.04
N ALA A 42 -9.80 -3.87 11.54
CA ALA A 42 -8.76 -3.00 12.08
C ALA A 42 -9.00 -1.51 11.76
N HIS A 43 -9.72 -1.19 10.69
CA HIS A 43 -10.08 0.17 10.35
C HIS A 43 -11.45 0.54 10.95
N THR A 44 -11.42 0.92 12.23
CA THR A 44 -12.65 1.11 13.05
C THR A 44 -13.32 2.48 12.91
N SER A 45 -12.60 3.47 12.38
CA SER A 45 -13.07 4.85 12.16
C SER A 45 -12.16 5.49 11.10
N PRO A 46 -12.61 6.51 10.32
CA PRO A 46 -11.84 7.03 9.18
C PRO A 46 -10.36 7.36 9.45
N ASN A 47 -10.05 7.82 10.67
CA ASN A 47 -8.71 8.18 11.11
C ASN A 47 -8.17 7.26 12.22
N VAL A 48 -8.58 5.99 12.26
CA VAL A 48 -8.13 5.00 13.26
C VAL A 48 -7.87 3.65 12.59
N LEU A 49 -6.61 3.20 12.65
CA LEU A 49 -6.19 1.89 12.16
C LEU A 49 -5.45 1.12 13.26
N TRP A 50 -5.95 -0.06 13.60
CA TRP A 50 -5.26 -1.00 14.49
C TRP A 50 -4.11 -1.66 13.74
N ALA A 51 -2.90 -1.51 14.28
CA ALA A 51 -1.65 -1.84 13.62
C ALA A 51 -1.07 -3.17 14.06
N GLU A 52 -1.19 -3.47 15.35
CA GLU A 52 -0.56 -4.63 15.98
C GLU A 52 -1.45 -5.21 17.07
N VAL A 53 -1.41 -6.53 17.24
CA VAL A 53 -2.13 -7.27 18.27
C VAL A 53 -1.20 -8.29 18.90
N GLY A 54 -0.78 -8.02 20.13
CA GLY A 54 0.31 -8.72 20.79
C GLY A 54 1.43 -7.75 21.14
N ASP A 55 2.19 -8.11 22.17
CA ASP A 55 3.44 -7.46 22.52
C ASP A 55 4.58 -8.42 22.15
N GLY A 56 5.53 -7.95 21.34
CA GLY A 56 6.57 -8.83 20.76
C GLY A 56 7.42 -9.53 21.82
N ASP A 57 7.73 -8.87 22.94
CA ASP A 57 8.56 -9.46 23.99
C ASP A 57 7.86 -10.64 24.67
N THR A 58 6.59 -10.45 25.06
CA THR A 58 5.80 -11.50 25.71
C THR A 58 5.36 -12.61 24.75
N ASP A 59 5.09 -12.29 23.48
CA ASP A 59 4.76 -13.27 22.44
C ASP A 59 5.98 -14.15 22.12
N HIS A 60 7.17 -13.57 21.93
CA HIS A 60 8.40 -14.31 21.62
C HIS A 60 8.97 -15.12 22.79
N TYR A 61 8.68 -14.73 24.04
CA TYR A 61 9.01 -15.55 25.20
C TYR A 61 8.18 -16.84 25.27
N CYS A 62 7.05 -16.87 24.56
CA CYS A 62 6.04 -17.92 24.65
C CYS A 62 6.23 -19.00 23.57
N TRP A 63 6.81 -20.15 23.92
CA TRP A 63 6.91 -21.29 23.00
C TRP A 63 5.78 -22.31 23.23
N GLN A 64 4.63 -22.08 22.61
CA GLN A 64 3.48 -22.98 22.64
C GLN A 64 2.63 -22.87 21.37
N ARG A 65 1.62 -23.72 21.24
CA ARG A 65 0.67 -23.61 20.13
C ARG A 65 -0.18 -22.35 20.31
N PRO A 66 -0.55 -21.63 19.23
CA PRO A 66 -1.29 -20.38 19.32
C PRO A 66 -2.65 -20.53 20.04
N GLU A 67 -3.30 -21.69 19.93
CA GLU A 67 -4.56 -21.98 20.64
C GLU A 67 -4.41 -22.12 22.17
N ASP A 68 -3.19 -22.31 22.66
CA ASP A 68 -2.88 -22.46 24.09
C ASP A 68 -2.37 -21.15 24.72
N MET A 69 -2.32 -20.05 23.96
CA MET A 69 -1.75 -18.78 24.41
C MET A 69 -2.58 -18.10 25.51
N THR A 70 -1.91 -17.75 26.60
CA THR A 70 -2.47 -16.97 27.72
C THR A 70 -1.78 -15.62 27.94
N THR A 71 -0.78 -15.29 27.11
CA THR A 71 -0.10 -13.99 27.17
C THR A 71 -1.04 -12.86 26.74
N SER A 72 -0.78 -11.64 27.21
CA SER A 72 -1.58 -10.49 26.82
C SER A 72 -1.48 -10.26 25.31
N ARG A 73 -2.62 -10.14 24.63
CA ARG A 73 -2.69 -9.74 23.22
C ARG A 73 -3.19 -8.32 23.08
N GLN A 74 -2.54 -7.40 23.80
CA GLN A 74 -2.87 -5.98 23.74
C GLN A 74 -2.80 -5.49 22.29
N ALA A 75 -3.80 -4.73 21.88
CA ALA A 75 -3.83 -4.14 20.55
C ALA A 75 -3.30 -2.70 20.57
N TYR A 76 -2.61 -2.32 19.50
CA TYR A 76 -2.04 -0.99 19.29
C TYR A 76 -2.60 -0.39 18.01
N LYS A 77 -2.76 0.93 17.98
CA LYS A 77 -3.37 1.65 16.87
C LYS A 77 -2.60 2.92 16.55
N ILE A 78 -2.76 3.37 15.31
CA ILE A 78 -2.46 4.72 14.89
C ILE A 78 -3.75 5.54 14.80
N ASP A 79 -3.65 6.83 15.11
CA ASP A 79 -4.74 7.80 15.00
C ASP A 79 -4.21 9.22 14.76
N GLU A 80 -5.08 10.22 14.78
CA GLU A 80 -4.72 11.63 14.52
C GLU A 80 -3.62 12.18 15.45
N ASN A 81 -3.51 11.65 16.67
CA ASN A 81 -2.50 12.10 17.64
C ASN A 81 -1.23 11.24 17.61
N ASN A 82 -1.32 10.03 17.06
CA ASN A 82 -0.24 9.07 16.93
C ASN A 82 -0.26 8.54 15.48
N PRO A 83 0.19 9.34 14.49
CA PRO A 83 0.05 9.02 13.08
C PRO A 83 0.94 7.86 12.61
N GLY A 84 0.62 7.31 11.44
CA GLY A 84 1.41 6.25 10.78
C GLY A 84 1.07 6.15 9.30
N SER A 85 1.62 7.08 8.53
CA SER A 85 1.38 7.24 7.09
C SER A 85 1.88 6.08 6.26
N ASP A 86 2.99 5.48 6.67
CA ASP A 86 3.55 4.25 6.10
C ASP A 86 2.54 3.10 6.21
N LEU A 87 2.10 2.79 7.43
CA LEU A 87 1.13 1.73 7.68
C LEU A 87 -0.22 2.00 6.99
N ALA A 88 -0.72 3.24 7.08
CA ALA A 88 -1.97 3.64 6.43
C ALA A 88 -1.87 3.58 4.90
N GLY A 89 -0.74 4.01 4.33
CA GLY A 89 -0.45 3.99 2.90
C GLY A 89 -0.32 2.57 2.35
N GLU A 90 0.37 1.67 3.05
CA GLU A 90 0.45 0.26 2.62
C GLU A 90 -0.89 -0.46 2.78
N THR A 91 -1.67 -0.16 3.83
CA THR A 91 -3.02 -0.73 3.98
C THR A 91 -3.98 -0.20 2.91
N THR A 92 -3.84 1.06 2.51
CA THR A 92 -4.50 1.64 1.34
C THR A 92 -4.19 0.84 0.08
N ALA A 93 -2.90 0.60 -0.19
CA ALA A 93 -2.44 -0.16 -1.34
C ALA A 93 -3.03 -1.58 -1.36
N ALA A 94 -3.00 -2.26 -0.21
CA ALA A 94 -3.53 -3.61 -0.06
C ALA A 94 -5.04 -3.67 -0.38
N MET A 95 -5.83 -2.78 0.21
CA MET A 95 -7.28 -2.75 0.02
C MET A 95 -7.66 -2.30 -1.40
N ALA A 96 -6.96 -1.33 -1.98
CA ALA A 96 -7.17 -0.88 -3.35
C ALA A 96 -6.81 -1.99 -4.36
N ALA A 97 -5.67 -2.67 -4.20
CA ALA A 97 -5.29 -3.80 -5.04
C ALA A 97 -6.29 -4.95 -4.95
N ALA A 98 -6.67 -5.35 -3.73
CA ALA A 98 -7.67 -6.39 -3.50
C ALA A 98 -9.05 -6.01 -4.07
N SER A 99 -9.43 -4.73 -4.06
CA SER A 99 -10.68 -4.27 -4.68
C SER A 99 -10.73 -4.56 -6.18
N ILE A 100 -9.60 -4.54 -6.89
CA ILE A 100 -9.50 -4.91 -8.30
C ILE A 100 -9.72 -6.41 -8.46
N VAL A 101 -9.08 -7.22 -7.62
CA VAL A 101 -9.17 -8.69 -7.62
C VAL A 101 -10.63 -9.14 -7.47
N PHE A 102 -11.37 -8.56 -6.52
CA PHE A 102 -12.76 -8.95 -6.25
C PHE A 102 -13.79 -8.23 -7.11
N LYS A 103 -13.39 -7.32 -8.02
CA LYS A 103 -14.33 -6.50 -8.80
C LYS A 103 -15.33 -7.32 -9.62
N GLY A 104 -14.88 -8.44 -10.20
CA GLY A 104 -15.73 -9.32 -11.01
C GLY A 104 -16.50 -10.37 -10.21
N THR A 105 -15.92 -10.88 -9.11
CA THR A 105 -16.45 -12.01 -8.35
C THR A 105 -17.32 -11.58 -7.17
N ASN A 106 -17.00 -10.45 -6.53
CA ASN A 106 -17.75 -9.87 -5.42
C ASN A 106 -17.71 -8.33 -5.45
N PRO A 107 -18.55 -7.70 -6.32
CA PRO A 107 -18.55 -6.25 -6.49
C PRO A 107 -18.86 -5.47 -5.20
N HIS A 108 -19.75 -6.00 -4.35
CA HIS A 108 -20.09 -5.35 -3.08
C HIS A 108 -18.87 -5.28 -2.15
N TYR A 109 -18.15 -6.39 -2.01
CA TYR A 109 -16.91 -6.43 -1.22
C TYR A 109 -15.82 -5.55 -1.84
N SER A 110 -15.66 -5.56 -3.17
CA SER A 110 -14.74 -4.64 -3.86
C SER A 110 -15.01 -3.17 -3.53
N HIS A 111 -16.28 -2.73 -3.55
CA HIS A 111 -16.64 -1.36 -3.17
C HIS A 111 -16.36 -1.06 -1.69
N LEU A 112 -16.63 -2.01 -0.79
CA LEU A 112 -16.29 -1.87 0.63
C LEU A 112 -14.77 -1.68 0.82
N LEU A 113 -13.96 -2.51 0.18
CA LEU A 113 -12.50 -2.40 0.25
C LEU A 113 -12.01 -1.05 -0.26
N LEU A 114 -12.54 -0.61 -1.39
CA LEU A 114 -12.15 0.66 -1.99
C LEU A 114 -12.53 1.85 -1.09
N HIS A 115 -13.69 1.82 -0.44
CA HIS A 115 -14.10 2.84 0.52
C HIS A 115 -13.12 2.96 1.69
N HIS A 116 -12.74 1.84 2.30
CA HIS A 116 -11.73 1.84 3.37
C HIS A 116 -10.36 2.32 2.86
N ALA A 117 -9.95 1.93 1.65
CA ALA A 117 -8.68 2.37 1.05
C ALA A 117 -8.63 3.90 0.88
N GLN A 118 -9.72 4.51 0.40
CA GLN A 118 -9.79 5.96 0.21
C GLN A 118 -9.70 6.73 1.54
N GLN A 119 -10.41 6.26 2.56
CA GLN A 119 -10.36 6.84 3.90
C GLN A 119 -8.97 6.72 4.54
N LEU A 120 -8.33 5.55 4.44
CA LEU A 120 -6.98 5.34 4.97
C LEU A 120 -5.94 6.19 4.25
N PHE A 121 -6.09 6.41 2.95
CA PHE A 121 -5.22 7.30 2.20
C PHE A 121 -5.36 8.75 2.67
N GLU A 122 -6.60 9.22 2.80
CA GLU A 122 -6.88 10.57 3.33
C GLU A 122 -6.33 10.74 4.75
N PHE A 123 -6.48 9.74 5.61
CA PHE A 123 -5.92 9.73 6.96
C PHE A 123 -4.39 9.81 6.93
N GLY A 124 -3.73 8.90 6.19
CA GLY A 124 -2.27 8.81 6.13
C GLY A 124 -1.61 10.05 5.50
N ASP A 125 -2.22 10.66 4.49
CA ASP A 125 -1.70 11.88 3.86
C ASP A 125 -1.89 13.12 4.73
N LYS A 126 -3.04 13.22 5.43
CA LYS A 126 -3.39 14.37 6.26
C LYS A 126 -2.60 14.43 7.57
N TYR A 127 -2.40 13.28 8.23
CA TYR A 127 -1.68 13.19 9.50
C TYR A 127 -0.38 12.44 9.28
N ARG A 128 0.66 13.19 8.90
CA ARG A 128 1.94 12.61 8.49
C ARG A 128 2.83 12.19 9.65
N GLY A 129 3.33 10.97 9.61
CA GLY A 129 4.30 10.45 10.57
C GLY A 129 4.58 8.98 10.36
N LYS A 130 5.68 8.48 10.94
CA LYS A 130 6.03 7.07 10.89
C LYS A 130 5.27 6.28 11.95
N TYR A 131 4.75 5.11 11.62
CA TYR A 131 3.96 4.34 12.59
C TYR A 131 4.79 3.85 13.79
N ASP A 132 6.09 3.62 13.61
CA ASP A 132 7.00 3.14 14.65
C ASP A 132 7.46 4.23 15.64
N GLU A 133 7.28 5.51 15.27
CA GLU A 133 7.39 6.65 16.20
C GLU A 133 6.17 6.75 17.11
N SER A 134 4.99 6.41 16.58
CA SER A 134 3.72 6.37 17.31
C SER A 134 3.57 5.12 18.18
N MET A 135 4.19 4.01 17.79
CA MET A 135 4.11 2.73 18.50
C MET A 135 5.50 2.15 18.73
N GLY A 136 6.15 2.56 19.82
CA GLY A 136 7.52 2.13 20.14
C GLY A 136 7.71 0.61 20.26
N VAL A 137 6.64 -0.15 20.51
CA VAL A 137 6.67 -1.63 20.60
C VAL A 137 7.07 -2.32 19.30
N VAL A 138 6.84 -1.69 18.13
CA VAL A 138 7.10 -2.29 16.81
C VAL A 138 8.54 -2.07 16.34
N LYS A 139 9.23 -1.11 16.95
CA LYS A 139 10.50 -0.54 16.46
C LYS A 139 11.66 -1.54 16.45
N SER A 140 11.61 -2.55 17.31
CA SER A 140 12.61 -3.61 17.36
C SER A 140 12.35 -4.75 16.37
N TYR A 141 11.24 -4.70 15.63
CA TYR A 141 10.78 -5.78 14.75
C TYR A 141 10.63 -5.32 13.30
N TYR A 142 9.76 -4.34 13.07
CA TYR A 142 9.47 -3.77 11.75
C TYR A 142 9.56 -2.25 11.84
N ALA A 143 10.77 -1.70 11.97
CA ALA A 143 10.96 -0.25 11.99
C ALA A 143 10.67 0.36 10.62
N SER A 144 10.17 1.60 10.59
CA SER A 144 9.98 2.39 9.38
C SER A 144 11.29 3.09 9.01
N VAL A 145 12.18 2.37 8.32
CA VAL A 145 13.55 2.83 8.06
C VAL A 145 13.55 3.79 6.88
N SER A 146 12.88 3.42 5.79
CA SER A 146 12.71 4.22 4.57
C SER A 146 11.91 5.51 4.80
N GLY A 147 10.97 5.49 5.74
CA GLY A 147 10.00 6.57 5.94
C GLY A 147 8.59 6.15 5.53
N TYR A 148 7.78 7.12 5.14
CA TYR A 148 6.40 6.89 4.69
C TYR A 148 6.13 7.44 3.28
N GLU A 149 7.11 8.13 2.72
CA GLU A 149 7.03 8.87 1.48
C GLU A 149 6.67 7.97 0.30
N ASP A 150 7.30 6.80 0.21
CA ASP A 150 7.00 5.83 -0.83
C ASP A 150 5.65 5.15 -0.66
N GLU A 151 5.17 4.92 0.56
CA GLU A 151 3.84 4.36 0.82
C GLU A 151 2.72 5.30 0.42
N LEU A 152 2.90 6.62 0.58
CA LEU A 152 1.92 7.60 0.11
C LEU A 152 1.83 7.58 -1.43
N LEU A 153 2.98 7.57 -2.12
CA LEU A 153 3.01 7.43 -3.57
C LEU A 153 2.41 6.08 -4.01
N TRP A 154 2.76 4.99 -3.32
CA TRP A 154 2.32 3.62 -3.59
C TRP A 154 0.81 3.45 -3.42
N GLY A 155 0.26 3.90 -2.30
CA GLY A 155 -1.17 3.92 -2.03
C GLY A 155 -1.94 4.72 -3.06
N ALA A 156 -1.46 5.92 -3.41
CA ALA A 156 -2.06 6.74 -4.46
C ALA A 156 -2.05 6.02 -5.82
N MET A 157 -0.95 5.36 -6.19
CA MET A 157 -0.85 4.65 -7.46
C MET A 157 -1.80 3.44 -7.54
N TRP A 158 -2.01 2.73 -6.44
CA TRP A 158 -3.01 1.66 -6.37
C TRP A 158 -4.44 2.18 -6.41
N LEU A 159 -4.73 3.29 -5.72
CA LEU A 159 -6.02 3.96 -5.83
C LEU A 159 -6.29 4.42 -7.27
N TYR A 160 -5.29 4.97 -7.95
CA TYR A 160 -5.40 5.30 -9.38
C TYR A 160 -5.76 4.05 -10.20
N LYS A 161 -5.04 2.95 -10.01
CA LYS A 161 -5.30 1.70 -10.75
C LYS A 161 -6.68 1.12 -10.46
N ALA A 162 -7.19 1.25 -9.23
CA ALA A 162 -8.49 0.72 -8.83
C ALA A 162 -9.67 1.58 -9.31
N THR A 163 -9.51 2.90 -9.29
CA THR A 163 -10.59 3.87 -9.56
C THR A 163 -10.59 4.41 -10.99
N GLY A 164 -9.41 4.57 -11.59
CA GLY A 164 -9.21 5.35 -12.80
C GLY A 164 -9.34 6.88 -12.60
N ASP A 165 -9.42 7.36 -11.35
CA ASP A 165 -9.55 8.78 -11.02
C ASP A 165 -8.18 9.47 -11.10
N ASP A 166 -8.03 10.36 -12.08
CA ASP A 166 -6.76 11.02 -12.39
C ASP A 166 -6.21 11.85 -11.23
N LYS A 167 -7.02 12.25 -10.23
CA LYS A 167 -6.54 12.98 -9.05
C LYS A 167 -5.43 12.22 -8.30
N TYR A 168 -5.47 10.89 -8.29
CA TYR A 168 -4.47 10.07 -7.62
C TYR A 168 -3.16 10.02 -8.42
N LEU A 169 -3.25 9.98 -9.76
CA LEU A 169 -2.07 10.09 -10.61
C LEU A 169 -1.45 11.49 -10.52
N GLU A 170 -2.28 12.53 -10.47
CA GLU A 170 -1.86 13.91 -10.22
C GLU A 170 -1.18 14.07 -8.86
N TYR A 171 -1.70 13.41 -7.81
CA TYR A 171 -1.04 13.35 -6.51
C TYR A 171 0.36 12.73 -6.61
N VAL A 172 0.50 11.57 -7.29
CA VAL A 172 1.81 10.91 -7.46
C VAL A 172 2.77 11.84 -8.21
N ILE A 173 2.35 12.43 -9.32
CA ILE A 173 3.20 13.32 -10.13
C ILE A 173 3.57 14.59 -9.35
N GLY A 174 2.60 15.20 -8.66
CA GLY A 174 2.79 16.44 -7.92
C GLY A 174 3.68 16.29 -6.69
N ASN A 175 3.67 15.10 -6.06
CA ASN A 175 4.45 14.83 -4.86
C ASN A 175 5.73 14.03 -5.11
N ALA A 176 5.93 13.47 -6.31
CA ALA A 176 7.08 12.61 -6.62
C ALA A 176 8.41 13.23 -6.20
N HIS A 177 8.70 14.51 -6.49
CA HIS A 177 9.97 15.11 -6.07
C HIS A 177 10.15 15.19 -4.55
N CYS A 178 9.10 15.63 -3.85
CA CYS A 178 9.15 15.88 -2.41
C CYS A 178 9.13 14.59 -1.58
N LEU A 179 8.55 13.52 -2.13
CA LEU A 179 8.43 12.21 -1.50
C LEU A 179 9.46 11.22 -2.05
N GLY A 180 10.69 11.67 -2.30
CA GLY A 180 11.82 10.81 -2.73
C GLY A 180 11.78 10.30 -4.17
N GLY A 181 10.61 10.28 -4.81
CA GLY A 181 10.44 10.16 -6.26
C GLY A 181 10.88 8.83 -6.86
N ILE A 182 10.68 8.69 -8.17
CA ILE A 182 10.93 7.43 -8.88
C ILE A 182 12.05 7.53 -9.93
N GLY A 183 12.86 8.59 -9.90
CA GLY A 183 13.86 8.89 -10.92
C GLY A 183 15.25 8.25 -10.73
N TRP A 184 15.45 7.44 -9.70
CA TRP A 184 16.77 6.91 -9.30
C TRP A 184 16.78 5.38 -9.21
N ALA A 185 17.96 4.79 -9.34
CA ALA A 185 18.11 3.33 -9.34
C ALA A 185 17.84 2.74 -7.95
N MET A 186 16.86 1.85 -7.86
CA MET A 186 16.50 1.19 -6.61
C MET A 186 17.06 -0.24 -6.54
N THR A 187 17.66 -0.59 -5.41
CA THR A 187 18.20 -1.94 -5.17
C THR A 187 17.28 -2.83 -4.34
N GLU A 188 16.20 -2.28 -3.79
CA GLU A 188 15.29 -2.97 -2.88
C GLU A 188 13.82 -2.78 -3.25
N PHE A 189 13.05 -3.85 -3.09
CA PHE A 189 11.60 -3.81 -3.04
C PHE A 189 11.14 -4.74 -1.92
N SER A 190 10.57 -4.18 -0.87
CA SER A 190 10.31 -4.90 0.37
C SER A 190 9.12 -4.32 1.13
N TRP A 191 8.84 -4.87 2.30
CA TRP A 191 7.82 -4.36 3.20
C TRP A 191 8.12 -2.94 3.71
N ASP A 192 9.36 -2.46 3.60
CA ASP A 192 9.81 -1.11 3.99
C ASP A 192 9.97 -0.19 2.77
N VAL A 193 10.37 -0.70 1.58
CA VAL A 193 10.67 0.15 0.40
C VAL A 193 9.84 -0.20 -0.85
N LYS A 194 9.15 0.79 -1.44
CA LYS A 194 8.15 0.61 -2.53
C LYS A 194 8.48 1.30 -3.85
N TYR A 195 9.56 2.10 -3.91
CA TYR A 195 9.89 2.87 -5.12
C TYR A 195 10.08 2.01 -6.38
N ALA A 196 10.68 0.83 -6.29
CA ALA A 196 10.83 -0.07 -7.43
C ALA A 196 9.47 -0.53 -8.00
N GLY A 197 8.50 -0.82 -7.12
CA GLY A 197 7.13 -1.14 -7.52
C GLY A 197 6.45 0.04 -8.21
N LEU A 198 6.62 1.24 -7.65
CA LEU A 198 6.13 2.49 -8.24
C LEU A 198 6.70 2.75 -9.63
N GLN A 199 8.00 2.57 -9.83
CA GLN A 199 8.68 2.70 -11.13
C GLN A 199 8.07 1.78 -12.19
N ILE A 200 7.82 0.51 -11.82
CA ILE A 200 7.18 -0.45 -12.72
C ILE A 200 5.77 0.00 -13.06
N MET A 201 4.94 0.38 -12.09
CA MET A 201 3.56 0.82 -12.34
C MET A 201 3.52 2.08 -13.21
N ALA A 202 4.40 3.05 -12.92
CA ALA A 202 4.56 4.27 -13.68
C ALA A 202 4.93 3.97 -15.15
N SER A 203 5.89 3.08 -15.39
CA SER A 203 6.28 2.67 -16.74
C SER A 203 5.10 2.08 -17.54
N LYS A 204 4.24 1.27 -16.90
CA LYS A 204 3.03 0.71 -17.53
C LYS A 204 2.02 1.80 -17.88
N VAL A 205 1.80 2.78 -17.00
CA VAL A 205 0.88 3.90 -17.29
C VAL A 205 1.38 4.70 -18.48
N LYS A 206 2.68 5.05 -18.53
CA LYS A 206 3.28 5.74 -19.67
C LYS A 206 3.10 4.99 -20.99
N ALA A 207 3.31 3.67 -20.99
CA ALA A 207 3.09 2.84 -22.17
C ALA A 207 1.63 2.84 -22.64
N SER A 208 0.67 2.80 -21.70
CA SER A 208 -0.75 2.78 -22.01
C SER A 208 -1.35 4.15 -22.38
N LYS A 209 -0.80 5.24 -21.87
CA LYS A 209 -1.33 6.62 -22.02
C LYS A 209 -0.23 7.66 -22.28
N PRO A 210 0.48 7.58 -23.42
CA PRO A 210 1.64 8.44 -23.68
C PRO A 210 1.29 9.94 -23.76
N PHE A 211 0.12 10.29 -24.31
CA PHE A 211 -0.31 11.69 -24.46
C PHE A 211 -0.74 12.33 -23.14
N GLN A 212 -1.36 11.56 -22.24
CA GLN A 212 -1.86 12.09 -20.96
C GLN A 212 -0.69 12.51 -20.05
N LEU A 213 0.38 11.70 -19.97
CA LEU A 213 1.60 12.07 -19.25
C LEU A 213 2.33 13.27 -19.89
N SER A 214 2.34 13.35 -21.22
CA SER A 214 2.94 14.50 -21.92
C SER A 214 2.20 15.81 -21.59
N LEU A 215 0.88 15.76 -21.40
CA LEU A 215 0.09 16.93 -21.00
C LEU A 215 0.41 17.34 -19.56
N TYR A 216 0.55 16.39 -18.64
CA TYR A 216 0.98 16.67 -17.26
C TYR A 216 2.40 17.24 -17.17
N ALA A 217 3.31 16.78 -18.04
CA ALA A 217 4.64 17.37 -18.19
C ALA A 217 4.58 18.81 -18.69
N SER A 218 3.64 19.14 -19.57
CA SER A 218 3.51 20.50 -20.11
C SER A 218 2.79 21.49 -19.18
N SER A 219 1.94 21.00 -18.27
CA SER A 219 1.11 21.85 -17.40
C SER A 219 1.70 22.13 -16.02
N SER A 220 2.66 21.32 -15.55
CA SER A 220 3.35 21.59 -14.29
C SER A 220 4.43 22.67 -14.49
N LYS A 221 4.56 23.60 -13.52
CA LYS A 221 5.67 24.59 -13.50
C LYS A 221 7.07 23.92 -13.39
N THR A 222 7.09 22.61 -13.22
CA THR A 222 8.23 21.69 -13.14
C THR A 222 8.25 20.74 -14.34
N GLY A 223 7.89 21.20 -15.54
CA GLY A 223 7.73 20.33 -16.72
C GLY A 223 8.95 19.50 -17.17
N ILE A 224 10.14 19.80 -16.62
CA ILE A 224 11.35 18.98 -16.76
C ILE A 224 11.26 17.68 -15.93
N LEU A 225 10.54 17.72 -14.81
CA LEU A 225 10.53 16.71 -13.76
C LEU A 225 9.62 15.52 -14.06
N VAL A 226 8.53 15.74 -14.82
CA VAL A 226 7.69 14.64 -15.33
C VAL A 226 8.43 13.84 -16.41
N LEU A 227 9.39 14.44 -17.14
CA LEU A 227 10.26 13.67 -18.01
C LEU A 227 11.24 12.82 -17.18
N GLU A 228 11.85 13.35 -16.11
CA GLU A 228 12.81 12.61 -15.28
C GLU A 228 12.18 11.46 -14.47
N ILE A 229 10.94 11.62 -13.98
CA ILE A 229 10.14 10.58 -13.31
C ILE A 229 9.95 9.34 -14.21
N PHE A 230 9.97 9.48 -15.54
CA PHE A 230 9.69 8.38 -16.47
C PHE A 230 10.80 8.11 -17.50
N ILE A 231 11.91 8.84 -17.47
CA ILE A 231 13.04 8.74 -18.42
C ILE A 231 14.34 8.59 -17.62
N GLY A 232 14.32 7.74 -16.59
CA GLY A 232 15.56 7.17 -16.07
C GLY A 232 16.20 6.31 -17.17
N PHE A 233 17.10 6.93 -17.95
CA PHE A 233 18.05 6.36 -18.92
C PHE A 233 17.48 5.71 -20.20
N CYS A 234 17.43 6.50 -21.27
CA CYS A 234 17.97 6.05 -22.56
C CYS A 234 19.30 6.78 -22.77
N PHE A 235 20.36 5.99 -22.95
CA PHE A 235 21.80 6.29 -23.01
C PHE A 235 22.54 6.35 -21.68
#